data_AF-A0A3D9C2R4-F1
#
_entry.id   AF-A0A3D9C2R4-F1
#
_cell.length_a   1.000
_cell.length_b   1.000
_cell.length_c   1.000
_cell.angle_alpha   90.00
_cell.angle_beta   90.00
_cell.angle_gamma   90.00
#
_symmetry.space_group_name_H-M   'P 1'
#
loop_
_entity.id
_entity.type
_entity.pdbx_description
1 polymer ?
#
loop_
_entity_poly.entity_id
_entity_poly.type
_entity_poly.pdbx_seq_one_letter_code
_entity_poly.pdbx_strand_id
1 'polypeptide(L)'
;MKLPTELGDEYVKTVLSNLSLKDLPGEEWKLIEGFENYAISNYGRVKSLERWAINPAGVKRKILDSIKKPHVFRYFNKYLKARFYNVRCNLSVEGRKYGKSVARLVYYHFVEKFDMDNLSFRMAFKDENRFNVHFSNLERVAINEIRSKALNTGRGKKGNYQQAVSQYTVDGDFVARYESIYAASETLGIYPPHILAIINKKRITAGKFRWFAKGYKPTKEDFIPETKSKPEKVLNTTLWKKLGKPPIDESNPPACMNLSLKDLPGERWKPVPDLDMYFAISNKGRVKRLNTWTQNKNKTFWREHILSLSVLTSDSENYYLYAQLSSNGRKYHLAINRLLYYCFVEEFDLKNRNLVIINNSHLQWDIDISKLTLKPFNEILRERNKEYATKVRTVLNSKKAFNDSLWEKLGKPRINKKSPPAIFNLSLSDLPDEQWKPLPGFDSKYAISNKGRVKRLSGWGAGTHFYGEDQILSLNLTSDKSYYLYFKVHKKEDKAQKMLLRLLYCCFVEEFDLNNRTLRVVNENQPLWDIDLSKLSLRSMVDAFNKKIIKK
;
A
#
# COMPACT_ATOMS: atom_id res chain seq x y z
N MET A 1 -1.59 -27.17 6.72
CA MET A 1 -1.86 -28.46 6.05
C MET A 1 -3.21 -29.00 6.53
N LYS A 2 -3.87 -29.89 5.79
CA LYS A 2 -5.02 -30.66 6.31
C LYS A 2 -4.55 -31.59 7.45
N LEU A 3 -5.48 -32.07 8.27
CA LEU A 3 -5.20 -33.13 9.24
C LEU A 3 -4.63 -34.35 8.50
N PRO A 4 -3.52 -34.94 8.97
CA PRO A 4 -2.92 -36.12 8.35
C PRO A 4 -3.65 -37.39 8.83
N THR A 5 -4.87 -37.61 8.31
CA THR A 5 -5.72 -38.75 8.66
C THR A 5 -5.07 -40.10 8.34
N GLU A 6 -4.11 -40.11 7.42
CA GLU A 6 -3.26 -41.24 7.05
C GLU A 6 -2.34 -41.73 8.19
N LEU A 7 -2.12 -40.94 9.25
CA LEU A 7 -1.29 -41.36 10.40
C LEU A 7 -1.99 -42.35 11.32
N GLY A 8 -3.27 -42.66 11.10
CA GLY A 8 -3.98 -43.65 11.89
C GLY A 8 -4.42 -43.21 13.28
N ASP A 9 -4.02 -42.01 13.72
CA ASP A 9 -4.28 -41.45 15.06
C ASP A 9 -5.78 -41.43 15.41
N GLU A 10 -6.12 -42.05 16.53
CA GLU A 10 -7.50 -42.24 16.98
C GLU A 10 -8.16 -40.90 17.30
N TYR A 11 -7.47 -40.00 18.01
CA TYR A 11 -7.99 -38.68 18.38
C TYR A 11 -8.26 -37.81 17.14
N VAL A 12 -7.38 -37.89 16.14
CA VAL A 12 -7.60 -37.23 14.84
C VAL A 12 -8.86 -37.76 14.16
N LYS A 13 -9.08 -39.08 14.17
CA LYS A 13 -10.23 -39.71 13.50
C LYS A 13 -11.54 -39.42 14.21
N THR A 14 -11.60 -39.63 15.53
CA THR A 14 -12.86 -39.61 16.30
C THR A 14 -13.27 -38.20 16.74
N VAL A 15 -12.29 -37.32 17.04
CA VAL A 15 -12.55 -35.99 17.57
C VAL A 15 -12.28 -34.89 16.53
N LEU A 16 -11.03 -34.74 16.10
CA LEU A 16 -10.64 -33.57 15.29
C LEU A 16 -11.22 -33.59 13.86
N SER A 17 -11.52 -34.76 13.33
CA SER A 17 -12.17 -34.93 12.02
C SER A 17 -13.69 -34.95 12.10
N ASN A 18 -14.28 -34.99 13.30
CA ASN A 18 -15.73 -35.02 13.47
C ASN A 18 -16.34 -33.63 13.28
N LEU A 19 -17.00 -33.43 12.14
CA LEU A 19 -17.68 -32.17 11.77
C LEU A 19 -19.17 -32.15 12.11
N SER A 20 -19.69 -33.18 12.78
CA SER A 20 -21.11 -33.26 13.21
C SER A 20 -21.43 -32.19 14.23
N LEU A 21 -22.61 -31.58 14.17
CA LEU A 21 -23.06 -30.67 15.24
C LEU A 21 -23.47 -31.40 16.53
N LYS A 22 -23.60 -32.73 16.49
CA LYS A 22 -23.84 -33.54 17.68
C LYS A 22 -22.62 -33.48 18.61
N ASP A 23 -22.90 -33.27 19.88
CA ASP A 23 -21.88 -33.22 20.91
C ASP A 23 -21.34 -34.63 21.20
N LEU A 24 -20.05 -34.72 21.50
CA LEU A 24 -19.43 -35.95 21.97
C LEU A 24 -19.82 -36.21 23.44
N PRO A 25 -19.74 -37.46 23.93
CA PRO A 25 -19.98 -37.74 25.35
C PRO A 25 -19.07 -36.88 26.25
N GLY A 26 -19.67 -36.12 27.18
CA GLY A 26 -18.92 -35.23 28.08
C GLY A 26 -18.33 -33.99 27.41
N GLU A 27 -18.79 -33.63 26.21
CA GLU A 27 -18.31 -32.43 25.51
C GLU A 27 -18.94 -31.16 26.09
N GLU A 28 -18.08 -30.26 26.57
CA GLU A 28 -18.45 -28.94 27.10
C GLU A 28 -17.97 -27.85 26.16
N TRP A 29 -18.79 -26.83 25.91
CA TRP A 29 -18.48 -25.71 25.02
C TRP A 29 -18.35 -24.40 25.79
N LYS A 30 -17.33 -23.60 25.46
CA LYS A 30 -17.15 -22.23 25.97
C LYS A 30 -16.94 -21.24 24.83
N LEU A 31 -17.47 -20.02 24.97
CA LEU A 31 -17.21 -18.93 24.02
C LEU A 31 -15.71 -18.60 24.01
N ILE A 32 -15.18 -18.30 22.82
CA ILE A 32 -13.79 -17.87 22.66
C ILE A 32 -13.71 -16.36 22.91
N GLU A 33 -12.95 -15.95 23.92
CA GLU A 33 -12.78 -14.55 24.32
C GLU A 33 -12.08 -13.75 23.21
N GLY A 34 -12.67 -12.62 22.79
CA GLY A 34 -12.24 -11.83 21.63
C GLY A 34 -12.65 -12.42 20.27
N PHE A 35 -13.41 -13.51 20.27
CA PHE A 35 -13.93 -14.20 19.09
C PHE A 35 -15.34 -14.75 19.36
N GLU A 36 -16.25 -13.90 19.81
CA GLU A 36 -17.57 -14.26 20.36
C GLU A 36 -18.46 -14.99 19.35
N ASN A 37 -18.13 -14.89 18.07
CA ASN A 37 -18.75 -15.65 16.98
C ASN A 37 -18.39 -17.16 16.96
N TYR A 38 -17.58 -17.62 17.92
CA TYR A 38 -17.05 -18.97 18.00
C TYR A 38 -17.07 -19.52 19.42
N ALA A 39 -17.23 -20.84 19.52
CA ALA A 39 -17.05 -21.60 20.74
C ALA A 39 -15.96 -22.67 20.55
N ILE A 40 -15.26 -23.01 21.62
CA ILE A 40 -14.26 -24.08 21.71
C ILE A 40 -14.75 -25.12 22.71
N SER A 41 -14.60 -26.41 22.38
CA SER A 41 -14.91 -27.48 23.31
C SER A 41 -13.72 -27.94 24.14
N ASN A 42 -13.98 -28.63 25.25
CA ASN A 42 -12.96 -29.29 26.08
C ASN A 42 -12.15 -30.36 25.30
N TYR A 43 -12.69 -30.87 24.19
CA TYR A 43 -12.04 -31.74 23.20
C TYR A 43 -11.28 -30.98 22.09
N GLY A 44 -11.28 -29.64 22.11
CA GLY A 44 -10.61 -28.82 21.10
C GLY A 44 -11.33 -28.72 19.75
N ARG A 45 -12.62 -29.11 19.68
CA ARG A 45 -13.47 -28.84 18.50
C ARG A 45 -13.85 -27.36 18.53
N VAL A 46 -13.89 -26.72 17.36
CA VAL A 46 -14.24 -25.28 17.24
C VAL A 46 -15.57 -25.15 16.51
N LYS A 47 -16.58 -24.59 17.15
CA LYS A 47 -17.90 -24.33 16.58
C LYS A 47 -17.99 -22.86 16.17
N SER A 48 -18.40 -22.60 14.93
CA SER A 48 -18.79 -21.27 14.48
C SER A 48 -20.26 -21.11 14.72
N LEU A 49 -20.63 -20.05 15.42
CA LEU A 49 -22.01 -19.79 15.81
C LEU A 49 -22.80 -19.16 14.64
N GLU A 50 -24.09 -19.48 14.59
CA GLU A 50 -25.05 -18.88 13.67
C GLU A 50 -25.07 -17.36 13.83
N ARG A 51 -24.96 -16.63 12.71
CA ARG A 51 -24.98 -15.16 12.69
C ARG A 51 -25.24 -14.60 11.31
N TRP A 52 -25.66 -13.34 11.26
CA TRP A 52 -25.66 -12.55 10.03
C TRP A 52 -24.29 -11.91 9.81
N ALA A 53 -23.74 -12.05 8.60
CA ALA A 53 -22.50 -11.41 8.20
C ALA A 53 -22.69 -10.62 6.90
N ILE A 54 -22.03 -9.47 6.79
CA ILE A 54 -22.06 -8.61 5.61
C ILE A 54 -20.78 -8.86 4.81
N ASN A 55 -20.89 -9.14 3.52
CA ASN A 55 -19.70 -9.27 2.67
C ASN A 55 -19.14 -7.87 2.29
N PRO A 56 -17.92 -7.76 1.75
CA PRO A 56 -17.36 -6.47 1.32
C PRO A 56 -18.19 -5.73 0.25
N ALA A 57 -19.15 -6.40 -0.40
CA ALA A 57 -20.08 -5.84 -1.37
C ALA A 57 -21.44 -5.44 -0.75
N GLY A 58 -21.58 -5.44 0.59
CA GLY A 58 -22.79 -5.03 1.29
C GLY A 58 -23.92 -6.08 1.36
N VAL A 59 -23.73 -7.28 0.79
CA VAL A 59 -24.72 -8.35 0.79
C VAL A 59 -24.74 -9.05 2.16
N LYS A 60 -25.92 -9.11 2.78
CA LYS A 60 -26.15 -9.88 4.01
C LYS A 60 -26.21 -11.38 3.68
N ARG A 61 -25.42 -12.17 4.40
CA ARG A 61 -25.43 -13.64 4.35
C ARG A 61 -25.66 -14.19 5.74
N LYS A 62 -26.62 -15.11 5.88
CA LYS A 62 -26.77 -15.93 7.07
C LYS A 62 -25.67 -17.00 7.08
N ILE A 63 -24.84 -17.00 8.12
CA ILE A 63 -23.87 -18.05 8.41
C ILE A 63 -24.52 -18.97 9.43
N LEU A 64 -24.65 -20.26 9.10
CA LEU A 64 -25.20 -21.27 10.00
C LEU A 64 -24.13 -21.85 10.92
N ASP A 65 -24.58 -22.50 11.99
CA ASP A 65 -23.73 -23.27 12.88
C ASP A 65 -22.91 -24.30 12.11
N SER A 66 -21.61 -24.37 12.41
CA SER A 66 -20.72 -25.35 11.79
C SER A 66 -19.49 -25.62 12.62
N ILE A 67 -19.12 -26.89 12.73
CA ILE A 67 -17.82 -27.29 13.29
C ILE A 67 -16.73 -26.97 12.25
N LYS A 68 -15.73 -26.19 12.68
CA LYS A 68 -14.61 -25.78 11.84
C LYS A 68 -13.59 -26.89 11.76
N LYS A 69 -13.22 -27.22 10.51
CA LYS A 69 -12.13 -28.14 10.23
C LYS A 69 -10.80 -27.55 10.73
N PRO A 70 -10.08 -28.22 11.65
CA PRO A 70 -8.81 -27.72 12.11
C PRO A 70 -7.72 -27.88 11.05
N HIS A 71 -6.66 -27.10 11.21
CA HIS A 71 -5.45 -27.13 10.40
C HIS A 71 -4.28 -27.63 11.22
N VAL A 72 -3.32 -28.28 10.57
CA VAL A 72 -2.09 -28.71 11.24
C VAL A 72 -0.89 -27.95 10.67
N PHE A 73 -0.08 -27.43 11.59
CA PHE A 73 1.27 -26.96 11.30
C PHE A 73 2.25 -28.10 11.56
N ARG A 74 3.01 -28.48 10.53
CA ARG A 74 3.98 -29.57 10.58
C ARG A 74 5.40 -29.00 10.49
N TYR A 75 6.30 -29.47 11.34
CA TYR A 75 7.72 -29.16 11.25
C TYR A 75 8.55 -30.43 11.45
N PHE A 76 9.72 -30.48 10.81
CA PHE A 76 10.64 -31.60 10.94
C PHE A 76 11.74 -31.25 11.93
N ASN A 77 11.95 -32.10 12.93
CA ASN A 77 13.07 -31.98 13.84
C ASN A 77 14.24 -32.79 13.27
N LYS A 78 15.29 -32.09 12.79
CA LYS A 78 16.46 -32.72 12.17
C LYS A 78 17.21 -33.66 13.13
N TYR A 79 17.21 -33.36 14.42
CA TYR A 79 17.91 -34.15 15.43
C TYR A 79 17.17 -35.45 15.72
N LEU A 80 15.87 -35.36 15.99
CA LEU A 80 15.03 -36.54 16.28
C LEU A 80 14.64 -37.33 15.02
N LYS A 81 14.99 -36.80 13.83
CA LYS A 81 14.53 -37.28 12.53
C LYS A 81 13.01 -37.53 12.47
N ALA A 82 12.26 -36.77 13.26
CA ALA A 82 10.83 -36.97 13.47
C ALA A 82 10.03 -35.73 13.07
N ARG A 83 8.78 -35.97 12.65
CA ARG A 83 7.83 -34.91 12.31
C ARG A 83 6.99 -34.58 13.54
N PHE A 84 6.84 -33.30 13.79
CA PHE A 84 6.01 -32.78 14.86
C PHE A 84 4.87 -31.96 14.28
N TYR A 85 3.74 -32.04 14.98
CA TYR A 85 2.47 -31.47 14.56
C TYR A 85 1.95 -30.53 15.65
N ASN A 86 1.27 -29.47 15.23
CA ASN A 86 0.53 -28.58 16.11
C ASN A 86 -0.83 -28.28 15.50
N VAL A 87 -1.90 -28.56 16.24
CA VAL A 87 -3.28 -28.30 15.83
C VAL A 87 -3.58 -26.79 15.97
N ARG A 88 -4.13 -26.21 14.92
CA ARG A 88 -4.51 -24.80 14.81
C ARG A 88 -5.92 -24.65 14.25
N CYS A 89 -6.59 -23.59 14.63
CA CYS A 89 -7.85 -23.16 14.02
C CYS A 89 -7.70 -21.76 13.43
N ASN A 90 -8.56 -21.43 12.47
CA ASN A 90 -8.65 -20.09 11.91
C ASN A 90 -9.97 -19.46 12.36
N LEU A 91 -9.87 -18.36 13.09
CA LEU A 91 -11.00 -17.57 13.56
C LEU A 91 -11.12 -16.31 12.72
N SER A 92 -12.33 -15.80 12.51
CA SER A 92 -12.57 -14.60 11.68
C SER A 92 -13.47 -13.61 12.39
N VAL A 93 -12.96 -12.38 12.58
CA VAL A 93 -13.69 -11.24 13.17
C VAL A 93 -13.42 -10.03 12.28
N GLU A 94 -14.47 -9.29 11.93
CA GLU A 94 -14.39 -8.07 11.09
C GLU A 94 -13.64 -8.28 9.75
N GLY A 95 -13.85 -9.43 9.11
CA GLY A 95 -13.20 -9.76 7.83
C GLY A 95 -11.70 -10.12 7.94
N ARG A 96 -11.09 -10.01 9.12
CA ARG A 96 -9.70 -10.43 9.38
C ARG A 96 -9.65 -11.87 9.88
N LYS A 97 -8.63 -12.63 9.45
CA LYS A 97 -8.42 -14.03 9.84
C LYS A 97 -7.27 -14.16 10.83
N TYR A 98 -7.48 -14.93 11.90
CA TYR A 98 -6.53 -15.16 12.98
C TYR A 98 -6.27 -16.65 13.15
N GLY A 99 -5.02 -17.07 12.98
CA GLY A 99 -4.61 -18.44 13.25
C GLY A 99 -4.27 -18.60 14.73
N LYS A 100 -5.02 -19.43 15.47
CA LYS A 100 -4.81 -19.68 16.90
C LYS A 100 -4.44 -21.15 17.15
N SER A 101 -3.66 -21.40 18.20
CA SER A 101 -3.33 -22.76 18.65
C SER A 101 -4.52 -23.34 19.40
N VAL A 102 -4.98 -24.53 18.99
CA VAL A 102 -6.12 -25.19 19.65
C VAL A 102 -5.77 -25.57 21.09
N ALA A 103 -4.59 -26.14 21.32
CA ALA A 103 -4.13 -26.48 22.67
C ALA A 103 -4.11 -25.25 23.62
N ARG A 104 -3.63 -24.08 23.16
CA ARG A 104 -3.67 -22.87 24.00
C ARG A 104 -5.09 -22.40 24.29
N LEU A 105 -5.99 -22.47 23.31
CA LEU A 105 -7.40 -22.11 23.50
C LEU A 105 -8.07 -23.04 24.51
N VAL A 106 -7.90 -24.36 24.37
CA VAL A 106 -8.47 -25.33 25.31
C VAL A 106 -7.93 -25.09 26.71
N TYR A 107 -6.60 -24.95 26.87
CA TYR A 107 -6.01 -24.70 28.19
C TYR A 107 -6.52 -23.38 28.80
N TYR A 108 -6.58 -22.31 28.01
CA TYR A 108 -7.06 -21.00 28.47
C TYR A 108 -8.52 -21.06 28.98
N HIS A 109 -9.39 -21.79 28.29
CA HIS A 109 -10.82 -21.83 28.60
C HIS A 109 -11.19 -22.91 29.63
N PHE A 110 -10.43 -24.00 29.75
CA PHE A 110 -10.79 -25.16 30.58
C PHE A 110 -9.81 -25.45 31.73
N VAL A 111 -8.66 -24.77 31.79
CA VAL A 111 -7.65 -25.01 32.85
C VAL A 111 -7.29 -23.72 33.61
N GLU A 112 -6.68 -22.74 32.95
CA GLU A 112 -6.20 -21.50 33.61
C GLU A 112 -6.16 -20.34 32.60
N LYS A 113 -6.66 -19.16 32.97
CA LYS A 113 -6.54 -17.95 32.14
C LYS A 113 -5.11 -17.38 32.21
N PHE A 114 -4.58 -16.95 31.07
CA PHE A 114 -3.24 -16.35 30.96
C PHE A 114 -3.18 -15.40 29.75
N ASP A 115 -2.19 -14.51 29.69
CA ASP A 115 -1.95 -13.69 28.49
C ASP A 115 -1.63 -14.59 27.28
N MET A 116 -2.54 -14.62 26.31
CA MET A 116 -2.45 -15.47 25.13
C MET A 116 -1.22 -15.17 24.25
N ASP A 117 -0.63 -13.98 24.36
CA ASP A 117 0.58 -13.58 23.65
C ASP A 117 1.86 -13.82 24.47
N ASN A 118 1.74 -14.29 25.72
CA ASN A 118 2.88 -14.66 26.54
C ASN A 118 3.63 -15.87 25.94
N LEU A 119 4.88 -15.62 25.56
CA LEU A 119 5.80 -16.60 24.97
C LEU A 119 6.76 -17.21 26.00
N SER A 120 6.59 -16.99 27.31
CA SER A 120 7.50 -17.49 28.35
C SER A 120 7.36 -18.99 28.63
N PHE A 121 6.26 -19.61 28.18
CA PHE A 121 5.96 -21.02 28.36
C PHE A 121 5.43 -21.68 27.08
N ARG A 122 5.36 -23.02 27.10
CA ARG A 122 4.76 -23.83 26.03
C ARG A 122 3.74 -24.81 26.61
N MET A 123 2.78 -25.23 25.78
CA MET A 123 1.89 -26.34 26.11
C MET A 123 2.63 -27.65 25.83
N ALA A 124 2.64 -28.54 26.81
CA ALA A 124 3.05 -29.93 26.67
C ALA A 124 1.82 -30.85 26.73
N PHE A 125 2.03 -32.09 26.30
CA PHE A 125 1.00 -33.12 26.14
C PHE A 125 1.44 -34.32 26.98
N LYS A 126 0.63 -34.70 27.98
CA LYS A 126 1.01 -35.73 28.97
C LYS A 126 1.20 -37.10 28.32
N ASP A 127 0.39 -37.42 27.32
CA ASP A 127 0.46 -38.66 26.53
C ASP A 127 1.46 -38.60 25.35
N GLU A 128 2.25 -37.53 25.24
CA GLU A 128 3.14 -37.22 24.12
C GLU A 128 2.45 -37.09 22.73
N ASN A 129 1.12 -37.25 22.66
CA ASN A 129 0.34 -37.10 21.44
C ASN A 129 -0.08 -35.65 21.24
N ARG A 130 0.55 -34.99 20.26
CA ARG A 130 0.28 -33.58 19.93
C ARG A 130 -1.05 -33.30 19.23
N PHE A 131 -1.78 -34.36 18.87
CA PHE A 131 -3.15 -34.25 18.38
C PHE A 131 -4.18 -34.30 19.50
N ASN A 132 -3.87 -34.96 20.63
CA ASN A 132 -4.75 -35.03 21.80
C ASN A 132 -4.73 -33.70 22.56
N VAL A 133 -5.59 -32.78 22.12
CA VAL A 133 -5.73 -31.44 22.68
C VAL A 133 -6.80 -31.37 23.78
N HIS A 134 -7.23 -32.52 24.32
CA HIS A 134 -8.18 -32.56 25.42
C HIS A 134 -7.62 -31.86 26.65
N PHE A 135 -8.44 -31.07 27.36
CA PHE A 135 -7.95 -30.21 28.45
C PHE A 135 -7.16 -30.97 29.53
N SER A 136 -7.57 -32.19 29.88
CA SER A 136 -6.90 -33.01 30.91
C SER A 136 -5.50 -33.50 30.48
N ASN A 137 -5.22 -33.54 29.18
CA ASN A 137 -3.95 -33.95 28.60
C ASN A 137 -2.94 -32.80 28.48
N LEU A 138 -3.36 -31.55 28.71
CA LEU A 138 -2.51 -30.38 28.52
C LEU A 138 -1.87 -29.93 29.82
N GLU A 139 -0.61 -29.48 29.73
CA GLU A 139 0.12 -28.86 30.85
C GLU A 139 1.00 -27.70 30.38
N ARG A 140 1.32 -26.79 31.30
CA ARG A 140 2.18 -25.63 31.05
C ARG A 140 3.61 -25.92 31.49
N VAL A 141 4.58 -25.72 30.58
CA VAL A 141 6.01 -25.89 30.86
C VAL A 141 6.78 -24.62 30.53
N ALA A 142 7.61 -24.14 31.45
CA ALA A 142 8.40 -22.92 31.24
C ALA A 142 9.49 -23.13 30.18
N ILE A 143 9.73 -22.13 29.33
CA ILE A 143 10.77 -22.24 28.28
C ILE A 143 12.17 -22.42 28.89
N ASN A 144 12.44 -21.80 30.04
CA ASN A 144 13.73 -21.95 30.71
C ASN A 144 13.97 -23.38 31.16
N GLU A 145 12.95 -24.06 31.72
CA GLU A 145 13.03 -25.47 32.10
C GLU A 145 13.26 -26.38 30.88
N ILE A 146 12.56 -26.13 29.76
CA ILE A 146 12.77 -26.87 28.51
C ILE A 146 14.22 -26.69 28.01
N ARG A 147 14.74 -25.46 28.06
CA ARG A 147 16.12 -25.15 27.65
C ARG A 147 17.14 -25.79 28.58
N SER A 148 16.95 -25.69 29.90
CA SER A 148 17.83 -26.28 30.90
C SER A 148 17.83 -27.81 30.80
N LYS A 149 16.66 -28.45 30.66
CA LYS A 149 16.55 -29.90 30.43
C LYS A 149 17.26 -30.32 29.14
N ALA A 150 17.11 -29.55 28.05
CA ALA A 150 17.86 -29.80 26.81
C ALA A 150 19.38 -29.67 27.03
N LEU A 151 19.85 -28.62 27.68
CA LEU A 151 21.28 -28.42 27.94
C LEU A 151 21.87 -29.49 28.88
N ASN A 152 21.14 -29.89 29.92
CA ASN A 152 21.56 -30.91 30.88
C ASN A 152 21.60 -32.31 30.26
N THR A 153 20.71 -32.58 29.30
CA THR A 153 20.73 -33.82 28.51
C THR A 153 21.74 -33.79 27.35
N GLY A 154 22.64 -32.80 27.32
CA GLY A 154 23.66 -32.64 26.27
C GLY A 154 23.12 -32.12 24.93
N ARG A 155 21.83 -31.80 24.83
CA ARG A 155 21.20 -31.17 23.65
C ARG A 155 21.47 -29.65 23.66
N GLY A 156 22.61 -29.25 23.09
CA GLY A 156 22.93 -27.86 22.78
C GLY A 156 24.45 -27.60 22.70
N LYS A 157 24.87 -26.56 21.96
CA LYS A 157 26.29 -26.16 21.94
C LYS A 157 26.59 -25.39 23.24
N LYS A 158 27.37 -25.99 24.16
CA LYS A 158 27.94 -25.26 25.30
C LYS A 158 29.00 -24.29 24.76
N GLY A 159 28.69 -23.00 24.79
CA GLY A 159 29.67 -21.95 24.51
C GLY A 159 30.58 -21.74 25.71
N ASN A 160 31.85 -21.38 25.49
CA ASN A 160 32.74 -20.98 26.57
C ASN A 160 32.38 -19.56 27.03
N TYR A 161 31.37 -19.44 27.89
CA TYR A 161 30.89 -18.15 28.44
C TYR A 161 31.72 -17.66 29.62
N GLN A 162 32.60 -18.49 30.18
CA GLN A 162 33.51 -18.12 31.26
C GLN A 162 34.77 -17.42 30.76
N GLN A 163 35.03 -17.38 29.44
CA GLN A 163 36.21 -16.71 28.91
C GLN A 163 36.16 -15.20 29.16
N ALA A 164 37.30 -14.64 29.54
CA ALA A 164 37.47 -13.21 29.75
C ALA A 164 37.53 -12.45 28.43
N VAL A 165 36.99 -11.22 28.43
CA VAL A 165 36.79 -10.42 27.21
C VAL A 165 37.19 -8.96 27.41
N SER A 166 37.62 -8.34 26.31
CA SER A 166 37.90 -6.91 26.21
C SER A 166 36.88 -6.24 25.29
N GLN A 167 36.35 -5.10 25.74
CA GLN A 167 35.34 -4.29 25.06
C GLN A 167 36.00 -3.09 24.39
N TYR A 168 35.64 -2.84 23.13
CA TYR A 168 36.10 -1.69 22.36
C TYR A 168 34.94 -0.97 21.69
N THR A 169 35.11 0.33 21.40
CA THR A 169 34.24 1.06 20.47
C THR A 169 34.34 0.43 19.08
N VAL A 170 33.44 0.80 18.18
CA VAL A 170 33.51 0.34 16.79
C VAL A 170 34.63 1.00 15.99
N ASP A 171 35.15 2.12 16.51
CA ASP A 171 36.17 2.95 15.89
C ASP A 171 37.59 2.56 16.34
N GLY A 172 37.72 1.75 17.40
CA GLY A 172 38.98 1.16 17.83
C GLY A 172 39.36 1.44 19.29
N ASP A 173 38.62 2.29 19.98
CA ASP A 173 39.00 2.75 21.32
C ASP A 173 38.68 1.70 22.38
N PHE A 174 39.62 1.48 23.29
CA PHE A 174 39.42 0.58 24.42
C PHE A 174 38.38 1.15 25.39
N VAL A 175 37.45 0.31 25.86
CA VAL A 175 36.39 0.72 26.79
C VAL A 175 36.57 0.08 28.15
N ALA A 176 36.59 -1.26 28.23
CA ALA A 176 36.62 -1.98 29.50
C ALA A 176 37.06 -3.44 29.33
N ARG A 177 37.35 -4.10 30.46
CA ARG A 177 37.70 -5.52 30.54
C ARG A 177 36.77 -6.23 31.51
N TYR A 178 36.40 -7.47 31.19
CA TYR A 178 35.56 -8.31 32.04
C TYR A 178 36.20 -9.68 32.20
N GLU A 179 36.11 -10.23 33.41
CA GLU A 179 36.66 -11.55 33.74
C GLU A 179 35.88 -12.70 33.07
N SER A 180 34.64 -12.47 32.64
CA SER A 180 33.88 -13.42 31.83
C SER A 180 32.84 -12.74 30.92
N ILE A 181 32.32 -13.48 29.94
CA ILE A 181 31.18 -13.05 29.12
C ILE A 181 29.93 -12.84 30.00
N TYR A 182 29.76 -13.63 31.06
CA TYR A 182 28.67 -13.45 32.02
C TYR A 182 28.79 -12.12 32.77
N ALA A 183 29.98 -11.79 33.28
CA ALA A 183 30.21 -10.51 33.95
C ALA A 183 29.91 -9.31 33.02
N ALA A 184 30.33 -9.39 31.76
CA ALA A 184 29.99 -8.39 30.74
C ALA A 184 28.47 -8.32 30.49
N SER A 185 27.80 -9.47 30.41
CA SER A 185 26.35 -9.58 30.18
C SER A 185 25.53 -8.98 31.32
N GLU A 186 25.90 -9.25 32.57
CA GLU A 186 25.22 -8.72 33.76
C GLU A 186 25.39 -7.21 33.86
N THR A 187 26.61 -6.72 33.66
CA THR A 187 26.93 -5.29 33.72
C THR A 187 26.20 -4.50 32.62
N LEU A 188 26.13 -5.04 31.40
CA LEU A 188 25.63 -4.30 30.23
C LEU A 188 24.24 -4.73 29.74
N GLY A 189 23.64 -5.75 30.34
CA GLY A 189 22.37 -6.33 29.89
C GLY A 189 22.44 -6.96 28.48
N ILE A 190 23.60 -7.48 28.07
CA ILE A 190 23.83 -8.02 26.72
C ILE A 190 23.76 -9.55 26.75
N TYR A 191 22.84 -10.15 25.99
CA TYR A 191 22.71 -11.61 25.90
C TYR A 191 24.07 -12.32 25.59
N PRO A 192 24.59 -13.22 26.45
CA PRO A 192 25.95 -13.76 26.35
C PRO A 192 26.29 -14.42 24.99
N PRO A 193 25.35 -15.16 24.34
CA PRO A 193 25.59 -15.70 23.00
C PRO A 193 25.87 -14.66 21.93
N HIS A 194 25.46 -13.40 22.11
CA HIS A 194 25.78 -12.33 21.17
C HIS A 194 27.25 -11.91 21.24
N ILE A 195 27.79 -11.78 22.46
CA ILE A 195 29.21 -11.48 22.69
C ILE A 195 30.06 -12.65 22.18
N LEU A 196 29.70 -13.88 22.55
CA LEU A 196 30.40 -15.09 22.10
C LEU A 196 30.40 -15.23 20.56
N ALA A 197 29.32 -14.84 19.89
CA ALA A 197 29.26 -14.87 18.43
C ALA A 197 30.25 -13.91 17.77
N ILE A 198 30.63 -12.80 18.42
CA ILE A 198 31.60 -11.84 17.89
C ILE A 198 33.01 -12.37 18.02
N ILE A 199 33.35 -12.93 19.19
CA ILE A 199 34.64 -13.59 19.43
C ILE A 199 34.87 -14.69 18.38
N ASN A 200 33.81 -15.44 18.05
CA ASN A 200 33.84 -16.48 17.01
C ASN A 200 33.73 -15.94 15.58
N LYS A 201 33.84 -14.62 15.35
CA LYS A 201 33.73 -13.94 14.05
C LYS A 201 32.43 -14.23 13.28
N LYS A 202 31.35 -14.64 13.96
CA LYS A 202 30.00 -14.88 13.38
C LYS A 202 29.13 -13.63 13.38
N ARG A 203 29.47 -12.65 14.22
CA ARG A 203 28.81 -11.35 14.32
C ARG A 203 29.86 -10.26 14.44
N ILE A 204 29.43 -9.04 14.15
CA ILE A 204 30.32 -7.88 14.15
C ILE A 204 30.20 -7.12 15.47
N THR A 205 28.99 -6.81 15.95
CA THR A 205 28.79 -6.00 17.17
C THR A 205 27.75 -6.60 18.12
N ALA A 206 27.87 -6.28 19.41
CA ALA A 206 26.89 -6.58 20.45
C ALA A 206 26.85 -5.42 21.45
N GLY A 207 25.65 -4.91 21.71
CA GLY A 207 25.46 -3.77 22.61
C GLY A 207 26.17 -2.49 22.14
N LYS A 208 26.32 -2.29 20.81
CA LYS A 208 27.08 -1.20 20.16
C LYS A 208 28.61 -1.32 20.18
N PHE A 209 29.17 -2.38 20.77
CA PHE A 209 30.62 -2.56 20.94
C PHE A 209 31.19 -3.72 20.11
N ARG A 210 32.52 -3.68 19.92
CA ARG A 210 33.35 -4.79 19.46
C ARG A 210 33.90 -5.54 20.68
N TRP A 211 34.10 -6.84 20.51
CA TRP A 211 34.49 -7.75 21.58
C TRP A 211 35.62 -8.64 21.11
N PHE A 212 36.68 -8.72 21.90
CA PHE A 212 37.84 -9.56 21.62
C PHE A 212 38.21 -10.37 22.86
N ALA A 213 38.91 -11.49 22.65
CA ALA A 213 39.44 -12.27 23.75
C ALA A 213 40.47 -11.45 24.56
N LYS A 214 40.53 -11.67 25.87
CA LYS A 214 41.38 -10.92 26.82
C LYS A 214 42.85 -10.77 26.41
N GLY A 215 43.41 -11.75 25.71
CA GLY A 215 44.81 -11.78 25.25
C GLY A 215 45.05 -11.25 23.83
N TYR A 216 44.01 -10.88 23.10
CA TYR A 216 44.12 -10.40 21.73
C TYR A 216 44.18 -8.87 21.69
N LYS A 217 45.18 -8.32 21.00
CA LYS A 217 45.31 -6.88 20.73
C LYS A 217 44.83 -6.60 19.31
N PRO A 218 43.65 -5.99 19.12
CA PRO A 218 43.11 -5.74 17.80
C PRO A 218 43.88 -4.64 17.06
N THR A 219 44.06 -4.82 15.76
CA THR A 219 44.64 -3.87 14.80
C THR A 219 43.54 -3.04 14.13
N LYS A 220 43.90 -2.01 13.34
CA LYS A 220 42.88 -1.18 12.64
C LYS A 220 42.02 -2.01 11.69
N GLU A 221 42.63 -3.02 11.07
CA GLU A 221 42.01 -3.95 10.14
C GLU A 221 40.92 -4.80 10.83
N ASP A 222 41.12 -5.14 12.11
CA ASP A 222 40.12 -5.89 12.89
C ASP A 222 38.82 -5.12 13.12
N PHE A 223 38.83 -3.80 12.96
CA PHE A 223 37.64 -2.96 13.05
C PHE A 223 36.93 -2.79 11.71
N ILE A 224 37.51 -3.28 10.60
CA ILE A 224 36.89 -3.31 9.28
C ILE A 224 36.37 -4.73 9.02
N PRO A 225 35.05 -4.98 9.06
CA PRO A 225 34.53 -6.35 8.96
C PRO A 225 34.87 -6.98 7.60
N GLU A 226 35.57 -8.12 7.60
CA GLU A 226 35.79 -8.96 6.43
C GLU A 226 34.45 -9.49 5.88
N THR A 227 34.17 -9.26 4.61
CA THR A 227 33.05 -9.89 3.90
C THR A 227 33.55 -10.60 2.67
N LYS A 228 32.95 -11.76 2.39
CA LYS A 228 33.04 -12.43 1.08
C LYS A 228 32.46 -11.45 0.05
N SER A 229 33.34 -10.74 -0.65
CA SER A 229 32.92 -9.76 -1.66
C SER A 229 32.25 -10.51 -2.82
N LYS A 230 31.13 -9.98 -3.30
CA LYS A 230 30.63 -10.36 -4.62
C LYS A 230 31.57 -9.71 -5.64
N PRO A 231 31.79 -10.32 -6.82
CA PRO A 231 32.61 -9.70 -7.86
C PRO A 231 32.15 -8.26 -8.09
N GLU A 232 33.11 -7.34 -8.08
CA GLU A 232 32.86 -5.91 -8.23
C GLU A 232 32.20 -5.69 -9.59
N LYS A 233 30.95 -5.22 -9.57
CA LYS A 233 30.25 -4.88 -10.81
C LYS A 233 30.81 -3.56 -11.27
N VAL A 234 31.45 -3.53 -12.43
CA VAL A 234 31.98 -2.29 -13.03
C VAL A 234 30.86 -1.49 -13.72
N LEU A 235 29.89 -2.17 -14.35
CA LEU A 235 28.81 -1.54 -15.10
C LEU A 235 27.45 -1.58 -14.38
N ASN A 236 26.77 -0.43 -14.32
CA ASN A 236 25.36 -0.32 -13.96
C ASN A 236 24.45 -0.74 -15.13
N THR A 237 24.29 -2.04 -15.31
CA THR A 237 23.49 -2.62 -16.40
C THR A 237 22.01 -2.22 -16.37
N THR A 238 21.46 -1.88 -15.20
CA THR A 238 20.07 -1.42 -15.06
C THR A 238 19.90 -0.04 -15.66
N LEU A 239 20.80 0.89 -15.34
CA LEU A 239 20.76 2.25 -15.92
C LEU A 239 21.02 2.20 -17.42
N TRP A 240 22.03 1.44 -17.86
CA TRP A 240 22.35 1.25 -19.27
C TRP A 240 21.15 0.76 -20.09
N LYS A 241 20.42 -0.25 -19.60
CA LYS A 241 19.17 -0.73 -20.24
C LYS A 241 18.08 0.34 -20.28
N LYS A 242 17.91 1.11 -19.20
CA LYS A 242 16.90 2.18 -19.13
C LYS A 242 17.20 3.35 -20.07
N LEU A 243 18.48 3.61 -20.35
CA LEU A 243 18.93 4.62 -21.30
C LEU A 243 18.93 4.12 -22.76
N GLY A 244 18.32 2.97 -23.05
CA GLY A 244 18.21 2.46 -24.42
C GLY A 244 19.46 1.72 -24.91
N LYS A 245 20.34 1.28 -24.01
CA LYS A 245 21.60 0.57 -24.33
C LYS A 245 22.51 1.33 -25.30
N PRO A 246 22.93 2.56 -24.94
CA PRO A 246 23.87 3.31 -25.78
C PRO A 246 25.18 2.51 -26.00
N PRO A 247 25.86 2.69 -27.15
CA PRO A 247 27.13 2.04 -27.42
C PRO A 247 28.21 2.58 -26.47
N ILE A 248 28.73 1.72 -25.59
CA ILE A 248 29.74 2.05 -24.58
C ILE A 248 30.73 0.89 -24.42
N ASP A 249 31.92 1.17 -23.87
CA ASP A 249 32.83 0.14 -23.37
C ASP A 249 32.34 -0.38 -22.00
N GLU A 250 31.91 -1.63 -21.92
CA GLU A 250 31.41 -2.23 -20.67
C GLU A 250 32.51 -2.43 -19.62
N SER A 251 33.78 -2.51 -20.05
CA SER A 251 34.94 -2.68 -19.16
C SER A 251 35.40 -1.35 -18.55
N ASN A 252 35.11 -0.23 -19.23
CA ASN A 252 35.36 1.12 -18.75
C ASN A 252 34.18 2.05 -19.10
N PRO A 253 33.02 1.87 -18.44
CA PRO A 253 31.81 2.59 -18.80
C PRO A 253 31.89 4.07 -18.41
N PRO A 254 31.07 4.94 -19.03
CA PRO A 254 30.94 6.34 -18.66
C PRO A 254 30.62 6.52 -17.18
N ALA A 255 31.01 7.67 -16.62
CA ALA A 255 30.94 7.94 -15.19
C ALA A 255 29.56 7.64 -14.58
N CYS A 256 28.47 8.02 -15.25
CA CYS A 256 27.11 7.80 -14.75
C CYS A 256 26.72 6.31 -14.61
N MET A 257 27.40 5.41 -15.30
CA MET A 257 27.20 3.96 -15.26
C MET A 257 28.37 3.20 -14.63
N ASN A 258 29.45 3.87 -14.25
CA ASN A 258 30.66 3.27 -13.70
C ASN A 258 30.56 3.08 -12.18
N LEU A 259 30.53 1.82 -11.75
CA LEU A 259 30.40 1.40 -10.37
C LEU A 259 31.74 1.01 -9.72
N SER A 260 32.86 1.11 -10.45
CA SER A 260 34.18 0.79 -9.90
C SER A 260 34.61 1.82 -8.85
N LEU A 261 35.26 1.35 -7.79
CA LEU A 261 35.88 2.23 -6.79
C LEU A 261 37.09 3.01 -7.32
N LYS A 262 37.69 2.59 -8.44
CA LYS A 262 38.81 3.31 -9.07
C LYS A 262 38.35 4.68 -9.57
N ASP A 263 39.16 5.69 -9.30
CA ASP A 263 38.89 7.04 -9.77
C ASP A 263 39.15 7.14 -11.28
N LEU A 264 38.30 7.90 -11.96
CA LEU A 264 38.43 8.17 -13.39
C LEU A 264 39.42 9.31 -13.65
N PRO A 265 40.01 9.41 -14.85
CA PRO A 265 40.93 10.51 -15.18
C PRO A 265 40.32 11.90 -14.92
N GLY A 266 41.00 12.73 -14.15
CA GLY A 266 40.55 14.08 -13.79
C GLY A 266 39.35 14.12 -12.84
N GLU A 267 39.03 13.01 -12.18
CA GLU A 267 37.94 12.96 -11.22
C GLU A 267 38.35 13.50 -9.85
N ARG A 268 37.54 14.40 -9.31
CA ARG A 268 37.70 15.00 -7.98
C ARG A 268 36.41 14.87 -7.19
N TRP A 269 36.53 14.60 -5.91
CA TRP A 269 35.42 14.34 -5.00
C TRP A 269 35.18 15.51 -4.05
N LYS A 270 33.91 15.81 -3.78
CA LYS A 270 33.46 16.75 -2.73
C LYS A 270 32.41 16.07 -1.84
N PRO A 271 32.29 16.45 -0.55
CA PRO A 271 31.24 15.94 0.31
C PRO A 271 29.86 16.30 -0.24
N VAL A 272 28.88 15.40 -0.06
CA VAL A 272 27.48 15.73 -0.36
C VAL A 272 26.93 16.63 0.74
N PRO A 273 26.34 17.80 0.44
CA PRO A 273 25.78 18.71 1.46
C PRO A 273 24.77 17.99 2.37
N ASP A 274 24.77 18.35 3.66
CA ASP A 274 24.00 17.71 4.75
C ASP A 274 24.28 16.22 5.00
N LEU A 275 25.20 15.60 4.25
CA LEU A 275 25.46 14.16 4.24
C LEU A 275 26.95 13.82 4.08
N ASP A 276 27.81 14.79 4.39
CA ASP A 276 29.27 14.80 4.25
C ASP A 276 29.95 13.62 4.94
N MET A 277 29.43 13.22 6.11
CA MET A 277 29.94 12.05 6.83
C MET A 277 29.72 10.71 6.09
N TYR A 278 28.76 10.63 5.17
CA TYR A 278 28.28 9.36 4.60
C TYR A 278 28.51 9.24 3.09
N PHE A 279 28.55 10.36 2.37
CA PHE A 279 28.58 10.35 0.92
C PHE A 279 29.44 11.48 0.35
N ALA A 280 30.08 11.18 -0.77
CA ALA A 280 30.79 12.15 -1.60
C ALA A 280 30.26 12.09 -3.05
N ILE A 281 30.30 13.22 -3.75
CA ILE A 281 29.99 13.32 -5.18
C ILE A 281 31.23 13.75 -5.95
N SER A 282 31.45 13.14 -7.12
CA SER A 282 32.53 13.54 -8.00
C SER A 282 32.10 14.60 -9.01
N ASN A 283 33.06 15.34 -9.56
CA ASN A 283 32.83 16.25 -10.68
C ASN A 283 32.34 15.54 -11.96
N LYS A 284 32.38 14.20 -12.01
CA LYS A 284 31.80 13.41 -13.11
C LYS A 284 30.40 12.88 -12.78
N GLY A 285 29.82 13.27 -11.65
CA GLY A 285 28.46 12.91 -11.24
C GLY A 285 28.34 11.55 -10.56
N ARG A 286 29.46 10.88 -10.24
CA ARG A 286 29.45 9.64 -9.46
C ARG A 286 29.18 9.96 -8.00
N VAL A 287 28.40 9.12 -7.32
CA VAL A 287 28.15 9.26 -5.88
C VAL A 287 28.76 8.07 -5.16
N LYS A 288 29.71 8.33 -4.26
CA LYS A 288 30.43 7.34 -3.46
C LYS A 288 29.84 7.33 -2.07
N ARG A 289 29.45 6.14 -1.59
CA ARG A 289 29.19 5.93 -0.17
C ARG A 289 30.52 5.73 0.54
N LEU A 290 30.70 6.35 1.70
CA LEU A 290 31.90 6.23 2.53
C LEU A 290 31.78 5.10 3.54
N ASN A 291 32.93 4.54 3.96
CA ASN A 291 33.01 3.57 5.04
C ASN A 291 32.47 4.17 6.34
N THR A 292 31.33 3.67 6.82
CA THR A 292 30.64 4.26 7.98
C THR A 292 29.91 3.23 8.83
N TRP A 293 29.91 3.45 10.15
CA TRP A 293 29.09 2.72 11.10
C TRP A 293 27.70 3.35 11.25
N THR A 294 26.65 2.53 11.32
CA THR A 294 25.31 3.03 11.67
C THR A 294 25.21 3.39 13.16
N GLN A 295 24.29 4.29 13.48
CA GLN A 295 24.04 4.75 14.85
C GLN A 295 23.00 3.91 15.63
N ASN A 296 22.45 2.86 15.03
CA ASN A 296 21.46 1.97 15.65
C ASN A 296 22.07 1.12 16.79
N LYS A 297 21.20 0.51 17.62
CA LYS A 297 21.60 -0.32 18.78
C LYS A 297 22.56 -1.47 18.41
N ASN A 298 22.39 -2.05 17.22
CA ASN A 298 23.33 -3.00 16.63
C ASN A 298 24.06 -2.33 15.48
N LYS A 299 25.15 -1.62 15.79
CA LYS A 299 25.97 -0.92 14.80
C LYS A 299 26.37 -1.87 13.67
N THR A 300 26.02 -1.53 12.45
CA THR A 300 26.36 -2.24 11.21
C THR A 300 27.35 -1.39 10.43
N PHE A 301 28.39 -2.03 9.90
CA PHE A 301 29.35 -1.36 9.04
C PHE A 301 28.86 -1.37 7.59
N TRP A 302 28.82 -0.19 6.99
CA TRP A 302 28.57 -0.06 5.56
C TRP A 302 29.89 0.23 4.86
N ARG A 303 30.24 -0.65 3.92
CA ARG A 303 31.42 -0.50 3.08
C ARG A 303 31.21 0.58 2.04
N GLU A 304 32.34 1.18 1.66
CA GLU A 304 32.44 2.03 0.50
C GLU A 304 32.04 1.30 -0.78
N HIS A 305 31.36 2.03 -1.65
CA HIS A 305 31.02 1.62 -3.01
C HIS A 305 30.47 2.82 -3.76
N ILE A 306 30.51 2.77 -5.09
CA ILE A 306 29.81 3.72 -5.93
C ILE A 306 28.32 3.33 -6.00
N LEU A 307 27.45 4.31 -5.75
CA LEU A 307 26.01 4.13 -5.82
C LEU A 307 25.55 4.03 -7.27
N SER A 308 24.61 3.12 -7.52
CA SER A 308 23.93 3.05 -8.80
C SER A 308 23.01 4.25 -8.99
N LEU A 309 23.27 5.03 -10.02
CA LEU A 309 22.36 6.06 -10.47
C LEU A 309 21.12 5.45 -11.14
N SER A 310 20.02 6.18 -11.05
CA SER A 310 18.74 5.87 -11.68
C SER A 310 18.31 7.03 -12.56
N VAL A 311 17.40 6.74 -13.48
CA VAL A 311 16.84 7.71 -14.42
C VAL A 311 15.34 7.84 -14.22
N LEU A 312 14.84 9.08 -14.27
CA LEU A 312 13.42 9.41 -14.39
C LEU A 312 13.20 9.99 -15.80
N THR A 313 12.27 9.42 -16.56
CA THR A 313 11.95 9.83 -17.93
C THR A 313 10.66 10.64 -17.95
N SER A 314 10.66 11.83 -18.54
CA SER A 314 9.43 12.60 -18.80
C SER A 314 8.85 12.31 -20.19
N ASP A 315 9.71 12.01 -21.16
CA ASP A 315 9.41 11.60 -22.54
C ASP A 315 10.60 10.79 -23.11
N SER A 316 10.64 10.53 -24.43
CA SER A 316 11.71 9.73 -25.06
C SER A 316 13.08 10.41 -25.13
N GLU A 317 13.16 11.73 -24.90
CA GLU A 317 14.37 12.53 -25.13
C GLU A 317 14.90 13.21 -23.87
N ASN A 318 14.04 13.45 -22.88
CA ASN A 318 14.37 14.15 -21.65
C ASN A 318 14.40 13.20 -20.46
N TYR A 319 15.57 13.16 -19.81
CA TYR A 319 15.78 12.28 -18.69
C TYR A 319 16.62 12.93 -17.60
N TYR A 320 16.33 12.51 -16.38
CA TYR A 320 16.94 13.08 -15.20
C TYR A 320 17.61 11.99 -14.37
N LEU A 321 18.93 12.15 -14.17
CA LEU A 321 19.72 11.26 -13.33
C LEU A 321 19.59 11.64 -11.86
N TYR A 322 19.33 10.62 -11.04
CA TYR A 322 19.27 10.76 -9.59
C TYR A 322 19.91 9.58 -8.87
N ALA A 323 20.42 9.84 -7.67
CA ALA A 323 20.81 8.81 -6.71
C ALA A 323 19.76 8.73 -5.59
N GLN A 324 19.35 7.51 -5.25
CA GLN A 324 18.53 7.28 -4.06
C GLN A 324 19.42 6.77 -2.93
N LEU A 325 19.42 7.50 -1.82
CA LEU A 325 20.21 7.17 -0.64
C LEU A 325 19.31 7.04 0.58
N SER A 326 19.79 6.27 1.55
CA SER A 326 19.19 6.19 2.87
C SER A 326 20.24 6.43 3.93
N SER A 327 19.93 7.32 4.87
CA SER A 327 20.75 7.57 6.05
C SER A 327 19.83 7.84 7.24
N ASN A 328 20.14 7.23 8.39
CA ASN A 328 19.39 7.39 9.65
C ASN A 328 17.86 7.22 9.51
N GLY A 329 17.43 6.25 8.68
CA GLY A 329 16.01 5.97 8.44
C GLY A 329 15.30 6.93 7.47
N ARG A 330 15.95 8.00 7.03
CA ARG A 330 15.43 8.92 6.02
C ARG A 330 15.92 8.53 4.62
N LYS A 331 15.06 8.74 3.61
CA LYS A 331 15.39 8.54 2.20
C LYS A 331 15.62 9.89 1.54
N TYR A 332 16.68 9.99 0.77
CA TYR A 332 17.05 11.18 0.00
C TYR A 332 17.03 10.84 -1.48
N HIS A 333 16.45 11.74 -2.27
CA HIS A 333 16.46 11.69 -3.73
C HIS A 333 17.36 12.81 -4.23
N LEU A 334 18.60 12.44 -4.55
CA LEU A 334 19.63 13.39 -4.94
C LEU A 334 19.64 13.58 -6.45
N ALA A 335 19.36 14.81 -6.83
CA ALA A 335 19.48 15.35 -8.16
C ALA A 335 20.95 15.46 -8.60
N ILE A 336 21.39 14.67 -9.58
CA ILE A 336 22.82 14.71 -9.97
C ILE A 336 23.19 16.09 -10.55
N ASN A 337 22.37 16.65 -11.43
CA ASN A 337 22.63 17.97 -12.02
C ASN A 337 22.67 19.09 -10.97
N ARG A 338 21.78 19.06 -9.96
CA ARG A 338 21.77 20.08 -8.89
C ARG A 338 23.00 19.98 -8.02
N LEU A 339 23.42 18.77 -7.66
CA LEU A 339 24.62 18.58 -6.85
C LEU A 339 25.89 18.90 -7.61
N LEU A 340 25.96 18.57 -8.91
CA LEU A 340 27.08 18.95 -9.76
C LEU A 340 27.21 20.47 -9.84
N TYR A 341 26.11 21.17 -10.09
CA TYR A 341 26.10 22.63 -10.12
C TYR A 341 26.50 23.24 -8.78
N TYR A 342 25.86 22.81 -7.69
CA TYR A 342 26.15 23.29 -6.34
C TYR A 342 27.61 23.05 -5.93
N CYS A 343 28.13 21.83 -6.15
CA CYS A 343 29.47 21.47 -5.68
C CYS A 343 30.59 22.00 -6.58
N PHE A 344 30.35 22.21 -7.88
CA PHE A 344 31.43 22.47 -8.85
C PHE A 344 31.24 23.71 -9.74
N VAL A 345 30.10 24.41 -9.65
CA VAL A 345 29.83 25.64 -10.41
C VAL A 345 29.57 26.81 -9.47
N GLU A 346 28.43 26.80 -8.79
CA GLU A 346 27.97 27.90 -7.93
C GLU A 346 27.02 27.36 -6.85
N GLU A 347 27.23 27.81 -5.61
CA GLU A 347 26.36 27.45 -4.49
C GLU A 347 25.01 28.16 -4.59
N PHE A 348 23.95 27.42 -4.30
CA PHE A 348 22.59 27.93 -4.26
C PHE A 348 21.75 27.12 -3.26
N ASP A 349 20.57 27.61 -2.89
CA ASP A 349 19.70 26.86 -1.98
C ASP A 349 19.15 25.59 -2.66
N LEU A 350 19.71 24.43 -2.29
CA LEU A 350 19.29 23.12 -2.75
C LEU A 350 17.83 22.79 -2.39
N LYS A 351 17.23 23.45 -1.38
CA LYS A 351 15.83 23.28 -0.99
C LYS A 351 14.89 24.14 -1.83
N ASN A 352 15.40 25.17 -2.51
CA ASN A 352 14.60 26.03 -3.38
C ASN A 352 14.14 25.27 -4.62
N ARG A 353 12.82 25.02 -4.69
CA ARG A 353 12.15 24.33 -5.79
C ARG A 353 11.83 25.24 -6.98
N ASN A 354 11.92 26.56 -6.81
CA ASN A 354 11.70 27.54 -7.87
C ASN A 354 12.94 27.71 -8.75
N LEU A 355 14.06 27.08 -8.41
CA LEU A 355 15.29 27.08 -9.20
C LEU A 355 15.50 25.70 -9.83
N VAL A 356 15.73 25.66 -11.14
CA VAL A 356 15.92 24.44 -11.93
C VAL A 356 17.27 24.50 -12.62
N ILE A 357 17.96 23.36 -12.69
CA ILE A 357 19.18 23.21 -13.48
C ILE A 357 18.82 22.61 -14.84
N ILE A 358 19.09 23.36 -15.91
CA ILE A 358 18.98 22.89 -17.29
C ILE A 358 20.31 22.27 -17.72
N ASN A 359 20.25 21.06 -18.28
CA ASN A 359 21.40 20.36 -18.81
C ASN A 359 21.42 20.45 -20.34
N ASN A 360 22.34 21.26 -20.89
CA ASN A 360 22.51 21.44 -22.33
C ASN A 360 23.66 20.59 -22.91
N SER A 361 24.04 19.50 -22.21
CA SER A 361 25.02 18.54 -22.71
C SER A 361 24.48 17.82 -23.95
N HIS A 362 25.37 17.49 -24.90
CA HIS A 362 25.01 16.77 -26.12
C HIS A 362 24.34 15.41 -25.81
N LEU A 363 24.87 14.71 -24.80
CA LEU A 363 24.23 13.54 -24.20
C LEU A 363 23.87 13.90 -22.76
N GLN A 364 22.60 13.95 -22.41
CA GLN A 364 22.21 14.36 -21.04
C GLN A 364 22.73 13.41 -19.94
N TRP A 365 23.17 12.19 -20.27
CA TRP A 365 23.78 11.24 -19.32
C TRP A 365 25.31 11.41 -19.21
N ASP A 366 25.95 12.06 -20.18
CA ASP A 366 27.37 12.43 -20.15
C ASP A 366 27.47 13.93 -19.84
N ILE A 367 27.31 14.24 -18.55
CA ILE A 367 27.07 15.60 -18.11
C ILE A 367 28.38 16.41 -18.19
N ASP A 368 28.36 17.43 -19.05
CA ASP A 368 29.36 18.49 -19.07
C ASP A 368 28.92 19.59 -18.09
N ILE A 369 29.67 19.73 -16.99
CA ILE A 369 29.36 20.70 -15.94
C ILE A 369 29.28 22.14 -16.49
N SER A 370 30.10 22.47 -17.51
CA SER A 370 30.12 23.81 -18.10
C SER A 370 28.82 24.16 -18.85
N LYS A 371 28.01 23.15 -19.18
CA LYS A 371 26.74 23.29 -19.91
C LYS A 371 25.52 23.22 -18.97
N LEU A 372 25.73 23.24 -17.66
CA LEU A 372 24.67 23.34 -16.67
C LEU A 372 24.32 24.81 -16.42
N THR A 373 23.03 25.15 -16.46
CA THR A 373 22.55 26.53 -16.22
C THR A 373 21.42 26.56 -15.20
N LEU A 374 21.48 27.51 -14.26
CA LEU A 374 20.45 27.73 -13.23
C LEU A 374 19.40 28.72 -13.76
N LYS A 375 18.12 28.33 -13.75
CA LYS A 375 17.00 29.18 -14.19
C LYS A 375 15.83 29.17 -13.19
N PRO A 376 15.05 30.27 -13.08
CA PRO A 376 13.78 30.27 -12.38
C PRO A 376 12.72 29.42 -13.11
N PHE A 377 11.96 28.61 -12.36
CA PHE A 377 10.91 27.74 -12.88
C PHE A 377 9.82 28.50 -13.66
N ASN A 378 9.52 29.73 -13.24
CA ASN A 378 8.52 30.57 -13.90
C ASN A 378 8.91 30.97 -15.33
N GLU A 379 10.20 31.11 -15.62
CA GLU A 379 10.71 31.42 -16.96
C GLU A 379 10.42 30.24 -17.91
N ILE A 380 10.75 29.02 -17.47
CA ILE A 380 10.48 27.77 -18.20
C ILE A 380 8.98 27.59 -18.46
N LEU A 381 8.13 27.87 -17.46
CA LEU A 381 6.68 27.78 -17.63
C LEU A 381 6.13 28.80 -18.63
N ARG A 382 6.67 30.02 -18.68
CA ARG A 382 6.23 31.05 -19.64
C ARG A 382 6.53 30.63 -21.07
N GLU A 383 7.71 30.09 -21.32
CA GLU A 383 8.11 29.56 -22.64
C GLU A 383 7.19 28.40 -23.05
N ARG A 384 6.99 27.42 -22.14
CA ARG A 384 6.09 26.30 -22.38
C ARG A 384 4.66 26.76 -22.65
N ASN A 385 4.11 27.66 -21.83
CA ASN A 385 2.72 28.11 -21.96
C ASN A 385 2.47 28.90 -23.26
N LYS A 386 3.46 29.62 -23.80
CA LYS A 386 3.39 30.23 -25.13
C LYS A 386 3.19 29.17 -26.23
N GLU A 387 3.84 28.02 -26.09
CA GLU A 387 3.73 26.89 -27.02
C GLU A 387 2.40 26.10 -26.90
N TYR A 388 1.77 26.08 -25.72
CA TYR A 388 0.46 25.44 -25.52
C TYR A 388 -0.73 26.32 -25.90
N ALA A 389 -0.60 27.65 -25.79
CA ALA A 389 -1.67 28.59 -26.13
C ALA A 389 -2.12 28.48 -27.61
N THR A 390 -1.24 28.06 -28.50
CA THR A 390 -1.53 27.83 -29.93
C THR A 390 -2.36 26.56 -30.20
N LYS A 391 -2.62 25.70 -29.20
CA LYS A 391 -3.29 24.39 -29.37
C LYS A 391 -4.73 24.30 -28.81
N VAL A 392 -5.30 25.38 -28.25
CA VAL A 392 -6.64 25.40 -27.61
C VAL A 392 -7.69 26.06 -28.51
N ARG A 393 -8.85 25.43 -28.68
CA ARG A 393 -10.00 25.95 -29.44
C ARG A 393 -11.09 26.49 -28.50
N THR A 394 -11.49 27.75 -28.67
CA THR A 394 -12.63 28.33 -27.95
C THR A 394 -13.95 27.85 -28.57
N VAL A 395 -14.87 27.37 -27.73
CA VAL A 395 -16.21 26.92 -28.10
C VAL A 395 -17.24 27.91 -27.55
N LEU A 396 -18.07 28.45 -28.44
CA LEU A 396 -19.15 29.40 -28.13
C LEU A 396 -20.52 28.69 -28.11
N ASN A 397 -21.56 29.39 -27.67
CA ASN A 397 -22.92 28.86 -27.63
C ASN A 397 -23.46 28.60 -29.06
N SER A 398 -24.27 27.55 -29.23
CA SER A 398 -24.89 27.20 -30.51
C SER A 398 -25.95 28.19 -31.01
N LYS A 399 -26.36 29.17 -30.17
CA LYS A 399 -27.39 30.19 -30.43
C LYS A 399 -28.78 29.62 -30.76
N LYS A 400 -29.01 28.32 -30.53
CA LYS A 400 -30.32 27.69 -30.70
C LYS A 400 -31.21 28.04 -29.50
N ALA A 401 -32.42 28.51 -29.77
CA ALA A 401 -33.41 28.82 -28.73
C ALA A 401 -34.40 27.67 -28.45
N PHE A 402 -34.52 26.71 -29.38
CA PHE A 402 -35.52 25.63 -29.31
C PHE A 402 -34.92 24.26 -29.68
N ASN A 403 -35.40 23.20 -29.03
CA ASN A 403 -34.96 21.82 -29.25
C ASN A 403 -35.86 21.09 -30.27
N ASP A 404 -35.69 21.40 -31.56
CA ASP A 404 -36.49 20.80 -32.64
C ASP A 404 -36.41 19.27 -32.68
N SER A 405 -35.23 18.70 -32.42
CA SER A 405 -35.03 17.24 -32.46
C SER A 405 -35.86 16.51 -31.41
N LEU A 406 -35.98 17.06 -30.20
CA LEU A 406 -36.82 16.46 -29.16
C LEU A 406 -38.30 16.62 -29.49
N TRP A 407 -38.70 17.77 -30.02
CA TRP A 407 -40.07 18.07 -30.41
C TRP A 407 -40.57 17.11 -31.50
N GLU A 408 -39.74 16.80 -32.49
CA GLU A 408 -40.04 15.80 -33.52
C GLU A 408 -40.19 14.39 -32.92
N LYS A 409 -39.28 13.97 -32.04
CA LYS A 409 -39.32 12.64 -31.40
C LYS A 409 -40.54 12.42 -30.50
N LEU A 410 -41.10 13.50 -29.94
CA LEU A 410 -42.32 13.45 -29.13
C LEU A 410 -43.60 13.52 -29.96
N GLY A 411 -43.51 13.38 -31.29
CA GLY A 411 -44.69 13.37 -32.17
C GLY A 411 -45.25 14.76 -32.45
N LYS A 412 -44.41 15.81 -32.41
CA LYS A 412 -44.77 17.20 -32.70
C LYS A 412 -46.00 17.68 -31.91
N PRO A 413 -45.97 17.63 -30.56
CA PRO A 413 -47.09 18.08 -29.74
C PRO A 413 -47.40 19.56 -30.03
N ARG A 414 -48.69 19.92 -29.97
CA ARG A 414 -49.15 21.31 -30.14
C ARG A 414 -48.68 22.15 -28.96
N ILE A 415 -47.63 22.95 -29.17
CA ILE A 415 -47.03 23.84 -28.16
C ILE A 415 -46.74 25.22 -28.76
N ASN A 416 -46.75 26.25 -27.92
CA ASN A 416 -46.33 27.58 -28.33
C ASN A 416 -44.80 27.65 -28.43
N LYS A 417 -44.24 27.70 -29.64
CA LYS A 417 -42.78 27.80 -29.83
C LYS A 417 -42.16 29.10 -29.33
N LYS A 418 -42.93 30.18 -29.16
CA LYS A 418 -42.47 31.45 -28.58
C LYS A 418 -42.33 31.40 -27.06
N SER A 419 -43.05 30.50 -26.41
CA SER A 419 -42.96 30.22 -24.97
C SER A 419 -43.04 28.71 -24.74
N PRO A 420 -41.99 27.96 -25.14
CA PRO A 420 -42.04 26.51 -25.12
C PRO A 420 -41.84 25.98 -23.68
N PRO A 421 -42.35 24.77 -23.37
CA PRO A 421 -42.04 24.09 -22.12
C PRO A 421 -40.52 24.01 -21.89
N ALA A 422 -40.10 24.03 -20.62
CA ALA A 422 -38.70 24.19 -20.22
C ALA A 422 -37.74 23.22 -20.91
N ILE A 423 -38.15 21.97 -21.10
CA ILE A 423 -37.36 20.91 -21.76
C ILE A 423 -37.03 21.18 -23.24
N PHE A 424 -37.81 22.05 -23.90
CA PHE A 424 -37.60 22.45 -25.29
C PHE A 424 -36.88 23.80 -25.38
N ASN A 425 -36.81 24.55 -24.28
CA ASN A 425 -36.23 25.88 -24.24
C ASN A 425 -34.70 25.80 -24.07
N LEU A 426 -33.96 26.21 -25.10
CA LEU A 426 -32.49 26.26 -25.12
C LEU A 426 -31.93 27.68 -24.91
N SER A 427 -32.78 28.67 -24.68
CA SER A 427 -32.38 30.04 -24.35
C SER A 427 -31.61 30.09 -23.03
N LEU A 428 -30.61 30.97 -22.94
CA LEU A 428 -29.90 31.22 -21.69
C LEU A 428 -30.71 32.00 -20.66
N SER A 429 -31.77 32.69 -21.08
CA SER A 429 -32.67 33.41 -20.18
C SER A 429 -33.35 32.46 -19.21
N ASP A 430 -33.43 32.83 -17.94
CA ASP A 430 -34.13 32.05 -16.92
C ASP A 430 -35.65 32.12 -17.11
N LEU A 431 -36.33 31.03 -16.77
CA LEU A 431 -37.79 30.93 -16.78
C LEU A 431 -38.37 31.43 -15.45
N PRO A 432 -39.66 31.81 -15.40
CA PRO A 432 -40.32 32.13 -14.15
C PRO A 432 -40.17 31.00 -13.11
N ASP A 433 -39.80 31.37 -11.88
CA ASP A 433 -39.56 30.48 -10.74
C ASP A 433 -38.51 29.38 -10.97
N GLU A 434 -37.56 29.63 -11.87
CA GLU A 434 -36.49 28.69 -12.16
C GLU A 434 -35.31 28.87 -11.19
N GLN A 435 -34.93 27.77 -10.56
CA GLN A 435 -33.81 27.69 -9.62
C GLN A 435 -32.77 26.70 -10.15
N TRP A 436 -31.50 27.12 -10.14
CA TRP A 436 -30.38 26.30 -10.58
C TRP A 436 -29.61 25.72 -9.38
N LYS A 437 -29.22 24.45 -9.48
CA LYS A 437 -28.29 23.79 -8.55
C LYS A 437 -27.10 23.21 -9.33
N PRO A 438 -25.90 23.09 -8.71
CA PRO A 438 -24.80 22.34 -9.29
C PRO A 438 -25.23 20.92 -9.66
N LEU A 439 -24.78 20.43 -10.81
CA LEU A 439 -25.10 19.07 -11.24
C LEU A 439 -24.21 18.07 -10.45
N PRO A 440 -24.78 17.12 -9.69
CA PRO A 440 -24.00 16.20 -8.86
C PRO A 440 -22.93 15.44 -9.65
N GLY A 441 -21.69 15.50 -9.15
CA GLY A 441 -20.52 14.87 -9.79
C GLY A 441 -19.91 15.68 -10.93
N PHE A 442 -20.44 16.87 -11.23
CA PHE A 442 -19.93 17.77 -12.25
C PHE A 442 -19.92 19.23 -11.76
N ASP A 443 -19.59 19.41 -10.48
CA ASP A 443 -19.59 20.70 -9.80
C ASP A 443 -18.70 21.71 -10.51
N SER A 444 -19.14 22.97 -10.55
CA SER A 444 -18.48 24.08 -11.27
C SER A 444 -18.37 23.91 -12.80
N LYS A 445 -18.92 22.83 -13.39
CA LYS A 445 -18.90 22.57 -14.84
C LYS A 445 -20.30 22.58 -15.45
N TYR A 446 -21.28 22.03 -14.72
CA TYR A 446 -22.67 21.93 -15.15
C TYR A 446 -23.64 22.27 -14.01
N ALA A 447 -24.81 22.78 -14.38
CA ALA A 447 -25.92 23.06 -13.47
C ALA A 447 -27.23 22.45 -14.00
N ILE A 448 -28.16 22.15 -13.10
CA ILE A 448 -29.50 21.64 -13.42
C ILE A 448 -30.56 22.53 -12.76
N SER A 449 -31.64 22.82 -13.47
CA SER A 449 -32.74 23.63 -12.94
C SER A 449 -33.90 22.79 -12.42
N ASN A 450 -34.67 23.33 -11.47
CA ASN A 450 -35.90 22.70 -10.96
C ASN A 450 -36.96 22.46 -12.07
N LYS A 451 -36.86 23.16 -13.21
CA LYS A 451 -37.74 22.99 -14.39
C LYS A 451 -37.22 21.93 -15.39
N GLY A 452 -36.09 21.28 -15.11
CA GLY A 452 -35.53 20.23 -15.98
C GLY A 452 -34.59 20.70 -17.09
N ARG A 453 -34.07 21.93 -17.02
CA ARG A 453 -33.02 22.39 -17.93
C ARG A 453 -31.64 22.03 -17.39
N VAL A 454 -30.68 21.79 -18.27
CA VAL A 454 -29.29 21.49 -17.91
C VAL A 454 -28.37 22.46 -18.63
N LYS A 455 -27.50 23.15 -17.90
CA LYS A 455 -26.61 24.21 -18.38
C LYS A 455 -25.15 23.75 -18.25
N ARG A 456 -24.38 23.87 -19.33
CA ARG A 456 -22.91 23.84 -19.28
C ARG A 456 -22.42 25.24 -18.98
N LEU A 457 -21.57 25.39 -17.96
CA LEU A 457 -20.99 26.66 -17.55
C LEU A 457 -19.78 27.01 -18.45
N SER A 458 -19.53 28.30 -18.62
CA SER A 458 -18.32 28.85 -19.24
C SER A 458 -17.12 28.80 -18.28
N GLY A 459 -15.92 29.07 -18.78
CA GLY A 459 -14.72 29.28 -17.97
C GLY A 459 -13.91 28.02 -17.65
N TRP A 460 -14.38 26.84 -18.05
CA TRP A 460 -13.63 25.59 -17.90
C TRP A 460 -13.34 24.93 -19.26
N GLY A 461 -12.37 24.02 -19.29
CA GLY A 461 -11.91 23.34 -20.50
C GLY A 461 -12.07 21.82 -20.44
N ALA A 462 -12.32 21.22 -21.60
CA ALA A 462 -12.45 19.77 -21.75
C ALA A 462 -11.67 19.25 -22.97
N GLY A 463 -10.46 18.76 -22.74
CA GLY A 463 -9.54 18.37 -23.82
C GLY A 463 -8.92 19.59 -24.48
N THR A 464 -9.10 19.74 -25.80
CA THR A 464 -8.61 20.90 -26.56
C THR A 464 -9.62 22.05 -26.61
N HIS A 465 -10.77 21.92 -25.93
CA HIS A 465 -11.83 22.92 -25.93
C HIS A 465 -11.78 23.78 -24.67
N PHE A 466 -11.89 25.08 -24.85
CA PHE A 466 -12.22 26.05 -23.79
C PHE A 466 -13.63 26.59 -24.02
N TYR A 467 -14.49 26.59 -23.01
CA TYR A 467 -15.88 27.04 -23.16
C TYR A 467 -15.99 28.53 -22.82
N GLY A 468 -16.15 29.36 -23.85
CA GLY A 468 -16.23 30.82 -23.70
C GLY A 468 -17.60 31.32 -23.23
N GLU A 469 -18.65 30.53 -23.45
CA GLU A 469 -20.03 30.89 -23.13
C GLU A 469 -20.80 29.71 -22.52
N ASP A 470 -21.74 30.05 -21.64
CA ASP A 470 -22.73 29.13 -21.11
C ASP A 470 -23.60 28.56 -22.24
N GLN A 471 -24.11 27.34 -22.05
CA GLN A 471 -24.99 26.70 -23.02
C GLN A 471 -26.00 25.77 -22.36
N ILE A 472 -27.30 25.92 -22.68
CA ILE A 472 -28.31 24.92 -22.33
C ILE A 472 -28.15 23.69 -23.22
N LEU A 473 -28.06 22.51 -22.61
CA LEU A 473 -27.90 21.25 -23.30
C LEU A 473 -29.23 20.77 -23.87
N SER A 474 -29.20 20.23 -25.09
CA SER A 474 -30.37 19.58 -25.68
C SER A 474 -30.65 18.24 -25.02
N LEU A 475 -31.87 18.09 -24.50
CA LEU A 475 -32.40 16.82 -24.00
C LEU A 475 -32.78 15.90 -25.16
N ASN A 476 -32.75 14.59 -24.90
CA ASN A 476 -33.06 13.52 -25.84
C ASN A 476 -34.03 12.51 -25.21
N LEU A 477 -34.68 11.71 -26.06
CA LEU A 477 -35.59 10.62 -25.68
C LEU A 477 -35.00 9.26 -26.09
N THR A 478 -35.17 8.23 -25.26
CA THR A 478 -34.84 6.84 -25.62
C THR A 478 -35.86 6.24 -26.59
N SER A 479 -35.41 5.32 -27.44
CA SER A 479 -36.24 4.65 -28.46
C SER A 479 -36.87 3.33 -27.98
N ASP A 480 -36.69 2.94 -26.71
CA ASP A 480 -37.15 1.67 -26.15
C ASP A 480 -38.52 1.80 -25.43
N LYS A 481 -39.13 0.66 -25.07
CA LYS A 481 -40.46 0.55 -24.44
C LYS A 481 -40.61 1.33 -23.11
N SER A 482 -39.56 1.98 -22.63
CA SER A 482 -39.53 2.86 -21.46
C SER A 482 -39.05 4.26 -21.85
N TYR A 483 -39.95 5.09 -22.36
CA TYR A 483 -39.63 6.48 -22.72
C TYR A 483 -39.11 7.28 -21.51
N TYR A 484 -37.83 7.68 -21.51
CA TYR A 484 -37.30 8.65 -20.54
C TYR A 484 -36.39 9.69 -21.19
N LEU A 485 -36.36 10.88 -20.58
CA LEU A 485 -35.53 12.00 -21.00
C LEU A 485 -34.10 11.86 -20.47
N TYR A 486 -33.12 12.11 -21.34
CA TYR A 486 -31.70 12.08 -20.98
C TYR A 486 -30.89 13.16 -21.67
N PHE A 487 -29.68 13.43 -21.15
CA PHE A 487 -28.67 14.27 -21.79
C PHE A 487 -27.29 13.62 -21.70
N LYS A 488 -26.31 14.19 -22.40
CA LYS A 488 -24.90 13.76 -22.35
C LYS A 488 -24.03 14.95 -21.98
N VAL A 489 -23.09 14.74 -21.07
CA VAL A 489 -21.99 15.67 -20.80
C VAL A 489 -20.87 15.47 -21.83
N HIS A 490 -19.80 16.26 -21.74
CA HIS A 490 -18.67 16.12 -22.65
C HIS A 490 -18.01 14.74 -22.52
N LYS A 491 -17.61 14.13 -23.65
CA LYS A 491 -17.11 12.73 -23.71
C LYS A 491 -15.86 12.42 -22.87
N LYS A 492 -15.09 13.45 -22.49
CA LYS A 492 -13.92 13.31 -21.59
C LYS A 492 -14.29 13.39 -20.11
N GLU A 493 -15.48 13.92 -19.80
CA GLU A 493 -16.02 13.97 -18.44
C GLU A 493 -16.76 12.66 -18.14
N ASP A 494 -17.70 12.28 -19.01
CA ASP A 494 -18.39 11.00 -18.93
C ASP A 494 -18.97 10.59 -20.30
N LYS A 495 -18.94 9.30 -20.59
CA LYS A 495 -19.52 8.71 -21.80
C LYS A 495 -20.97 8.26 -21.58
N ALA A 496 -21.40 8.08 -20.33
CA ALA A 496 -22.73 7.61 -19.98
C ALA A 496 -23.81 8.70 -20.18
N GLN A 497 -24.99 8.26 -20.61
CA GLN A 497 -26.17 9.11 -20.67
C GLN A 497 -26.69 9.37 -19.25
N LYS A 498 -27.20 10.59 -19.01
CA LYS A 498 -27.70 11.03 -17.71
C LYS A 498 -29.22 11.13 -17.75
N MET A 499 -29.89 10.32 -16.92
CA MET A 499 -31.35 10.33 -16.80
C MET A 499 -31.80 11.60 -16.10
N LEU A 500 -32.57 12.44 -16.79
CA LEU A 500 -32.96 13.76 -16.30
C LEU A 500 -33.69 13.70 -14.96
N LEU A 501 -34.73 12.86 -14.90
CA LEU A 501 -35.62 12.79 -13.73
C LEU A 501 -34.94 12.26 -12.46
N ARG A 502 -33.92 11.40 -12.59
CA ARG A 502 -33.13 10.92 -11.44
C ARG A 502 -32.34 12.06 -10.80
N LEU A 503 -31.72 12.87 -11.65
CA LEU A 503 -30.93 14.02 -11.20
C LEU A 503 -31.82 15.11 -10.62
N LEU A 504 -32.98 15.38 -11.25
CA LEU A 504 -33.96 16.33 -10.73
C LEU A 504 -34.47 15.94 -9.34
N TYR A 505 -34.89 14.68 -9.19
CA TYR A 505 -35.37 14.18 -7.90
C TYR A 505 -34.28 14.30 -6.82
N CYS A 506 -33.06 13.86 -7.15
CA CYS A 506 -31.92 13.95 -6.23
C CYS A 506 -31.59 15.39 -5.82
N CYS A 507 -31.72 16.36 -6.75
CA CYS A 507 -31.34 17.75 -6.48
C CYS A 507 -32.44 18.56 -5.77
N PHE A 508 -33.72 18.26 -6.03
CA PHE A 508 -34.83 19.13 -5.63
C PHE A 508 -35.92 18.47 -4.80
N VAL A 509 -35.91 17.13 -4.64
CA VAL A 509 -36.92 16.41 -3.84
C VAL A 509 -36.28 15.71 -2.65
N GLU A 510 -35.43 14.71 -2.90
CA GLU A 510 -34.76 13.93 -1.86
C GLU A 510 -33.43 13.39 -2.38
N GLU A 511 -32.34 13.61 -1.64
CA GLU A 511 -31.02 13.08 -1.99
C GLU A 511 -30.99 11.55 -1.88
N PHE A 512 -30.51 10.88 -2.91
CA PHE A 512 -30.31 9.44 -2.91
C PHE A 512 -29.09 9.06 -3.73
N ASP A 513 -28.55 7.85 -3.49
CA ASP A 513 -27.41 7.36 -4.27
C ASP A 513 -27.81 7.18 -5.74
N LEU A 514 -27.31 8.08 -6.60
CA LEU A 514 -27.54 8.06 -8.04
C LEU A 514 -27.02 6.78 -8.70
N ASN A 515 -26.07 6.07 -8.10
CA ASN A 515 -25.56 4.79 -8.57
C ASN A 515 -26.45 3.59 -8.18
N ASN A 516 -27.38 3.79 -7.26
CA ASN A 516 -28.31 2.74 -6.84
C ASN A 516 -29.32 2.42 -7.96
N ARG A 517 -29.15 1.25 -8.57
CA ARG A 517 -29.99 0.75 -9.66
C ARG A 517 -31.28 0.05 -9.20
N THR A 518 -31.45 -0.19 -7.90
CA THR A 518 -32.66 -0.83 -7.35
C THR A 518 -33.79 0.17 -7.11
N LEU A 519 -33.50 1.46 -7.14
CA LEU A 519 -34.47 2.55 -6.98
C LEU A 519 -34.76 3.21 -8.33
N ARG A 520 -36.04 3.50 -8.60
CA ARG A 520 -36.52 4.15 -9.81
C ARG A 520 -37.36 5.37 -9.45
N VAL A 521 -37.08 6.50 -10.10
CA VAL A 521 -37.96 7.68 -10.05
C VAL A 521 -39.13 7.44 -11.01
N VAL A 522 -40.34 7.37 -10.46
CA VAL A 522 -41.58 7.26 -11.21
C VAL A 522 -42.11 8.67 -11.46
N ASN A 523 -42.47 8.95 -12.71
CA ASN A 523 -43.01 10.23 -13.15
C ASN A 523 -44.52 10.09 -13.39
N GLU A 524 -45.32 10.78 -12.59
CA GLU A 524 -46.78 10.80 -12.71
C GLU A 524 -47.29 12.07 -13.42
N ASN A 525 -46.40 12.89 -14.00
CA ASN A 525 -46.76 14.06 -14.79
C ASN A 525 -47.52 13.70 -16.09
N GLN A 526 -48.55 14.48 -16.41
CA GLN A 526 -49.32 14.40 -17.65
C GLN A 526 -49.47 15.81 -18.24
N PRO A 527 -48.80 16.14 -19.36
CA PRO A 527 -47.89 15.28 -20.12
C PRO A 527 -46.56 15.01 -19.39
N LEU A 528 -45.85 13.93 -19.73
CA LEU A 528 -44.62 13.46 -19.07
C LEU A 528 -43.47 14.49 -18.95
N TRP A 529 -43.60 15.59 -19.67
CA TRP A 529 -42.55 16.51 -20.01
C TRP A 529 -42.81 17.92 -19.47
N ASP A 530 -43.98 18.11 -18.84
CA ASP A 530 -44.30 19.25 -17.99
C ASP A 530 -43.98 18.84 -16.55
N ILE A 531 -42.79 19.25 -16.07
CA ILE A 531 -42.20 18.67 -14.86
C ILE A 531 -42.72 19.40 -13.62
N ASP A 532 -43.66 18.75 -12.94
CA ASP A 532 -43.99 19.04 -11.55
C ASP A 532 -43.21 18.08 -10.64
N LEU A 533 -42.35 18.63 -9.79
CA LEU A 533 -41.50 17.86 -8.87
C LEU A 533 -42.31 17.10 -7.83
N SER A 534 -43.50 17.60 -7.45
CA SER A 534 -44.38 16.92 -6.48
C SER A 534 -44.96 15.61 -7.02
N LYS A 535 -44.97 15.44 -8.35
CA LYS A 535 -45.43 14.24 -9.05
C LYS A 535 -44.30 13.25 -9.36
N LEU A 536 -43.13 13.44 -8.76
CA LEU A 536 -42.02 12.50 -8.81
C LEU A 536 -41.99 11.70 -7.51
N SER A 537 -41.84 10.37 -7.60
CA SER A 537 -41.66 9.52 -6.42
C SER A 537 -40.55 8.50 -6.61
N LEU A 538 -39.73 8.29 -5.57
CA LEU A 538 -38.71 7.24 -5.54
C LEU A 538 -39.35 5.93 -5.08
N ARG A 539 -39.30 4.90 -5.93
CA ARG A 539 -39.84 3.57 -5.60
C ARG A 539 -38.77 2.51 -5.79
N SER A 540 -38.88 1.42 -5.05
CA SER A 540 -38.13 0.22 -5.36
C SER A 540 -38.54 -0.29 -6.75
N MET A 541 -37.61 -0.89 -7.49
CA MET A 541 -37.92 -1.50 -8.79
C MET A 541 -39.03 -2.55 -8.68
N VAL A 542 -39.10 -3.30 -7.57
CA VAL A 542 -40.13 -4.31 -7.32
C VAL A 542 -41.52 -3.66 -7.20
N ASP A 543 -41.64 -2.54 -6.49
CA ASP A 543 -42.92 -1.84 -6.29
C ASP A 543 -43.38 -1.06 -7.53
N ALA A 544 -42.43 -0.57 -8.33
CA ALA A 544 -42.72 0.19 -9.55
C ALA A 544 -43.40 -0.64 -10.66
N PHE A 545 -43.18 -1.97 -10.69
CA PHE A 545 -43.80 -2.87 -11.68
C PHE A 545 -45.19 -3.38 -11.26
N ASN A 546 -45.53 -3.36 -9.96
CA ASN A 546 -46.78 -3.93 -9.46
C ASN A 546 -48.04 -3.07 -9.73
N LYS A 547 -47.91 -1.80 -10.15
CA LYS A 547 -49.06 -0.91 -10.42
C LYS A 547 -49.80 -1.17 -11.74
N LYS A 548 -49.53 -2.26 -12.47
CA LYS A 548 -50.29 -2.65 -13.68
C LYS A 548 -51.44 -3.62 -13.45
N ILE A 549 -51.73 -3.99 -12.19
CA ILE A 549 -52.93 -4.74 -11.83
C ILE A 549 -53.59 -4.02 -10.67
N ILE A 550 -54.53 -3.14 -10.98
CA ILE A 550 -55.82 -2.94 -10.30
C ILE A 550 -56.58 -1.98 -11.21
N LYS A 551 -57.57 -2.53 -11.92
CA LYS A 551 -58.65 -1.75 -12.53
C LYS A 551 -59.43 -1.07 -11.40
N LYS A 552 -59.71 0.22 -11.57
CA LYS A 552 -61.06 0.76 -11.44
C LYS A 552 -61.21 1.92 -12.39
#